data_AF-A0A1D6QUN0-F1
#
_entry.id   AF-A0A1D6QUN0-F1
#
_cell.length_a   1.000
_cell.length_b   1.000
_cell.length_c   1.000
_cell.angle_alpha   90.00
_cell.angle_beta   90.00
_cell.angle_gamma   90.00
#
_symmetry.space_group_name_H-M   'P 1'
#
loop_
_entity.id
_entity.type
_entity.pdbx_description
1 polymer ?
#
loop_
_entity_poly.entity_id
_entity_poly.type
_entity_poly.pdbx_seq_one_letter_code
_entity_poly.pdbx_strand_id
1 'polypeptide(L)'
;MQDYTLKKLESGEKGWVKVTDWNSFQTENKAAARAHSKKLSTFCGRLLEETEDELSEWIKTTSTESEYVSKALCEDISKHCRSTSATIQIDDEL
;
A
#
# COMPACT_ATOMS: atom_id res chain seq x y z
N MET A 1 9.47 -1.77 -5.77
CA MET A 1 8.12 -1.17 -5.75
C MET A 1 8.22 0.28 -6.23
N GLN A 2 7.26 0.76 -7.02
CA GLN A 2 7.20 2.17 -7.41
C GLN A 2 6.74 3.01 -6.21
N ASP A 3 7.27 4.23 -6.05
CA ASP A 3 6.92 5.11 -4.94
C ASP A 3 5.53 5.75 -5.13
N TYR A 4 4.76 5.76 -4.05
CA TYR A 4 3.47 6.46 -3.97
C TYR A 4 3.38 7.24 -2.67
N THR A 5 2.67 8.35 -2.69
CA THR A 5 2.50 9.17 -1.50
C THR A 5 1.14 9.84 -1.45
N LEU A 6 0.72 10.27 -0.26
CA LEU A 6 -0.50 11.03 -0.07
C LEU A 6 -0.24 12.50 -0.41
N LYS A 7 -1.10 13.06 -1.27
CA LYS A 7 -1.07 14.47 -1.65
C LYS A 7 -2.50 15.03 -1.65
N LYS A 8 -2.65 16.29 -1.27
CA LYS A 8 -3.90 17.04 -1.46
C LYS A 8 -4.09 17.32 -2.95
N LEU A 9 -5.17 16.79 -3.52
CA LEU A 9 -5.57 17.01 -4.89
C LEU A 9 -6.23 18.39 -5.05
N GLU A 10 -6.39 18.84 -6.28
CA GLU A 10 -7.06 20.11 -6.56
C GLU A 10 -8.53 20.12 -6.10
N SER A 11 -9.16 18.94 -5.97
CA SER A 11 -10.48 18.77 -5.36
C SER A 11 -10.52 19.08 -3.86
N GLY A 12 -9.36 19.26 -3.22
CA GLY A 12 -9.22 19.41 -1.78
C GLY A 12 -9.10 18.10 -1.01
N GLU A 13 -9.36 16.96 -1.65
CA GLU A 13 -9.26 15.62 -1.03
C GLU A 13 -7.81 15.11 -1.01
N LYS A 14 -7.48 14.24 -0.05
CA LYS A 14 -6.18 13.55 -0.01
C LYS A 14 -6.26 12.31 -0.90
N GLY A 15 -5.35 12.22 -1.88
CA GLY A 15 -5.25 11.09 -2.80
C GLY A 15 -3.84 10.51 -2.85
N TRP A 16 -3.74 9.21 -3.17
CA TRP A 16 -2.47 8.56 -3.44
C TRP A 16 -2.00 8.91 -4.85
N VAL A 17 -0.80 9.47 -4.97
CA VAL A 17 -0.19 9.83 -6.24
C VAL A 17 1.13 9.09 -6.43
N LYS A 18 1.38 8.69 -7.67
CA LYS A 18 2.65 8.07 -8.06
C LYS A 18 3.76 9.12 -8.06
N VAL A 19 4.91 8.78 -7.49
CA VAL A 19 6.11 9.64 -7.50
C VAL A 19 7.08 9.09 -8.53
N THR A 20 7.31 9.83 -9.61
CA THR A 20 8.26 9.44 -10.66
C THR A 20 9.70 9.80 -10.32
N ASP A 21 9.90 10.97 -9.69
CA ASP A 21 11.19 11.44 -9.21
C ASP A 21 10.97 12.34 -7.98
N TRP A 22 11.62 12.00 -6.88
CA TRP A 22 11.54 12.77 -5.66
C TRP A 22 12.14 14.16 -5.80
N ASN A 23 13.10 14.40 -6.69
CA ASN A 23 13.72 15.72 -6.83
C ASN A 23 12.76 16.73 -7.44
N SER A 24 12.00 16.33 -8.46
CA SER A 24 10.99 17.14 -9.14
C SER A 24 9.58 17.10 -8.51
N PHE A 25 9.34 16.21 -7.54
CA PHE A 25 8.02 16.08 -6.90
C PHE A 25 7.62 17.32 -6.08
N GLN A 26 6.56 18.00 -6.53
CA GLN A 26 5.99 19.20 -5.91
C GLN A 26 5.00 18.84 -4.79
N THR A 27 5.36 19.15 -3.55
CA THR A 27 4.53 19.00 -2.35
C THR A 27 4.97 19.99 -1.28
N GLU A 28 4.04 20.42 -0.43
CA GLU A 28 4.29 21.34 0.69
C GLU A 28 5.21 20.70 1.75
N ASN A 29 5.11 19.38 1.95
CA ASN A 29 5.93 18.66 2.92
C ASN A 29 6.54 17.38 2.33
N LYS A 30 7.79 17.50 1.86
CA LYS A 30 8.53 16.40 1.23
C LYS A 30 8.93 15.30 2.23
N ALA A 31 9.15 15.64 3.49
CA ALA A 31 9.49 14.68 4.54
C ALA A 31 8.29 13.77 4.85
N ALA A 32 7.10 14.36 5.06
CA ALA A 32 5.86 13.62 5.24
C ALA A 32 5.56 12.74 4.03
N ALA A 33 5.71 13.28 2.81
CA ALA A 33 5.50 12.51 1.59
C ALA A 33 6.38 11.26 1.50
N ARG A 34 7.68 11.39 1.83
CA ARG A 34 8.61 10.25 1.88
C ARG A 34 8.27 9.26 2.98
N ALA A 35 7.82 9.74 4.14
CA ALA A 35 7.38 8.87 5.23
C ALA A 35 6.16 8.03 4.81
N HIS A 36 5.18 8.61 4.11
CA HIS A 36 4.05 7.86 3.55
C HIS A 36 4.49 6.80 2.54
N SER A 37 5.39 7.14 1.61
CA SER A 37 5.92 6.17 0.65
C SER A 37 6.63 5.01 1.33
N LYS A 38 7.48 5.33 2.32
CA LYS A 38 8.16 4.31 3.12
C LYS A 38 7.16 3.40 3.82
N LYS A 39 6.17 3.97 4.54
CA LYS A 39 5.12 3.18 5.22
C LYS A 39 4.40 2.24 4.25
N LEU A 40 4.01 2.73 3.07
CA LEU A 40 3.34 1.91 2.06
C LEU A 40 4.27 0.77 1.56
N SER A 41 5.51 1.10 1.21
CA SER A 41 6.48 0.11 0.73
C SER A 41 6.80 -0.96 1.77
N THR A 42 6.93 -0.58 3.04
CA THR A 42 7.13 -1.50 4.16
C THR A 42 5.91 -2.39 4.37
N PHE A 43 4.70 -1.83 4.32
CA PHE A 43 3.48 -2.60 4.43
C PHE A 43 3.36 -3.63 3.30
N CYS A 44 3.55 -3.23 2.05
CA CYS A 44 3.48 -4.15 0.93
C CYS A 44 4.61 -5.18 0.94
N GLY A 45 5.82 -4.81 1.36
CA GLY A 45 6.91 -5.76 1.53
C GLY A 45 6.59 -6.83 2.57
N ARG A 46 6.09 -6.41 3.74
CA ARG A 46 5.64 -7.32 4.80
C ARG A 46 4.48 -8.20 4.34
N LEU A 47 3.52 -7.63 3.64
CA LEU A 47 2.38 -8.38 3.11
C LEU A 47 2.84 -9.47 2.15
N LEU A 48 3.76 -9.14 1.24
CA LEU A 48 4.33 -10.13 0.33
C LEU A 48 5.08 -11.21 1.10
N GLU A 49 5.95 -10.84 2.05
CA GLU A 49 6.69 -11.81 2.87
C GLU A 49 5.76 -12.76 3.66
N GLU A 50 4.68 -12.23 4.24
CA GLU A 50 3.71 -13.03 5.01
C GLU A 50 2.82 -13.91 4.13
N THR A 51 2.58 -13.54 2.86
CA THR A 51 1.59 -14.20 1.99
C THR A 51 2.18 -14.91 0.78
N GLU A 52 3.49 -14.77 0.50
CA GLU A 52 4.13 -15.28 -0.71
C GLU A 52 4.02 -16.81 -0.82
N ASP A 53 4.39 -17.53 0.24
CA ASP A 53 4.37 -18.99 0.24
C ASP A 53 2.95 -19.52 0.04
N GLU A 54 1.99 -19.01 0.82
CA GLU A 54 0.57 -19.36 0.69
C GLU A 54 0.08 -19.02 -0.73
N LEU A 55 0.25 -17.79 -1.21
CA LEU A 55 -0.16 -17.39 -2.55
C LEU A 55 0.46 -18.29 -3.64
N SER A 56 1.72 -18.72 -3.46
CA SER A 56 2.41 -19.63 -4.37
C SER A 56 1.80 -21.03 -4.38
N GLU A 57 1.45 -21.58 -3.22
CA GLU A 57 0.81 -22.89 -3.10
C GLU A 57 -0.59 -22.90 -3.71
N TRP A 58 -1.34 -21.82 -3.52
CA TRP A 58 -2.64 -21.61 -4.14
C TRP A 58 -2.50 -21.53 -5.67
N ILE A 59 -1.55 -20.75 -6.20
CA ILE A 59 -1.32 -20.67 -7.65
C ILE A 59 -0.93 -22.05 -8.23
N LYS A 60 -0.11 -22.84 -7.52
CA LYS A 60 0.30 -24.18 -7.95
C LYS A 60 -0.85 -25.19 -7.95
N THR A 61 -1.76 -25.08 -6.98
CA THR A 61 -2.94 -25.97 -6.87
C THR A 61 -4.08 -25.57 -7.80
N THR A 62 -4.15 -24.31 -8.21
CA THR A 62 -5.25 -23.73 -9.02
C THR A 62 -4.99 -23.77 -10.52
N SER A 63 -4.41 -24.87 -11.03
CA SER A 63 -4.16 -25.06 -12.48
C SER A 63 -5.41 -24.92 -13.37
N THR A 64 -6.61 -24.79 -12.78
CA THR A 64 -7.84 -24.36 -13.42
C THR A 64 -8.65 -23.47 -12.47
N GLU A 65 -9.04 -22.29 -12.93
CA GLU A 65 -10.01 -21.32 -12.37
C GLU A 65 -9.45 -20.10 -11.60
N SER A 66 -9.52 -18.94 -12.27
CA SER A 66 -9.22 -17.58 -11.78
C SER A 66 -9.95 -17.18 -10.49
N GLU A 67 -10.98 -17.93 -10.07
CA GLU A 67 -11.81 -17.64 -8.90
C GLU A 67 -11.02 -17.81 -7.59
N TYR A 68 -10.08 -18.77 -7.54
CA TYR A 68 -9.26 -19.03 -6.36
C TYR A 68 -8.19 -17.94 -6.12
N VAL A 69 -7.65 -17.35 -7.19
CA VAL A 69 -6.72 -16.23 -7.10
C VAL A 69 -7.41 -15.00 -6.53
N SER A 70 -8.63 -14.71 -6.99
CA SER A 70 -9.45 -13.61 -6.46
C SER A 70 -9.77 -13.81 -4.97
N LYS A 71 -10.05 -15.05 -4.55
CA LYS A 71 -10.29 -15.37 -3.14
C LYS A 71 -9.06 -15.11 -2.27
N ALA A 72 -7.88 -15.61 -2.67
CA ALA A 72 -6.64 -15.38 -1.94
C ALA A 72 -6.29 -13.87 -1.86
N LEU A 73 -6.44 -13.13 -2.97
CA LEU A 73 -6.11 -11.71 -3.02
C LEU A 73 -7.12 -10.80 -2.30
N CYS A 74 -8.42 -11.14 -2.31
CA CYS A 74 -9.46 -10.27 -1.77
C CYS A 74 -9.92 -10.67 -0.37
N GLU A 75 -9.94 -11.96 -0.04
CA GLU A 75 -10.39 -12.45 1.28
C GLU A 75 -9.23 -12.63 2.25
N ASP A 76 -8.11 -13.21 1.81
CA ASP A 76 -6.99 -13.53 2.72
C ASP A 76 -6.07 -12.34 2.93
N ILE A 77 -5.64 -11.67 1.86
CA ILE A 77 -4.85 -10.43 1.97
C ILE A 77 -5.62 -9.33 2.72
N SER A 78 -6.96 -9.25 2.59
CA SER A 78 -7.74 -8.23 3.32
C SER A 78 -7.75 -8.45 4.83
N LYS A 79 -7.39 -9.63 5.34
CA LYS A 79 -7.18 -9.85 6.79
C LYS A 79 -5.96 -9.08 7.29
N HIS A 80 -4.93 -8.89 6.46
CA HIS A 80 -3.76 -8.08 6.81
C HIS A 80 -4.11 -6.57 6.85
N CYS A 81 -5.23 -6.14 6.27
CA CYS A 81 -5.74 -4.78 6.40
C CYS A 81 -6.43 -4.51 7.74
N ARG A 82 -6.80 -5.54 8.51
CA ARG A 82 -7.57 -5.40 9.76
C ARG A 82 -6.72 -5.12 11.00
N SER A 83 -5.40 -5.29 10.93
CA SER A 83 -4.51 -5.14 12.08
C SER A 83 -3.64 -3.88 12.00
N THR A 84 -4.26 -2.72 12.14
CA THR A 84 -3.86 -1.66 13.09
C THR A 84 -4.81 -0.47 12.95
N SER A 85 -5.87 -0.46 13.74
CA SER A 85 -6.46 0.80 14.23
C SER A 85 -5.51 1.46 15.24
N ALA A 86 -4.21 1.50 14.93
CA ALA A 86 -3.32 2.46 15.55
C ALA A 86 -3.65 3.76 14.82
N THR A 87 -4.51 4.56 15.44
CA THR A 87 -4.77 5.95 15.08
C THR A 87 -3.46 6.59 14.66
N ILE A 88 -3.19 6.65 13.35
CA ILE A 88 -2.15 7.51 12.83
C ILE A 88 -2.75 8.89 13.05
N GLN A 89 -2.48 9.46 14.23
CA GLN A 89 -2.49 10.89 14.40
C GLN A 89 -1.45 11.38 13.39
N ILE A 90 -1.94 11.70 12.20
CA ILE A 90 -1.22 12.57 11.28
C ILE A 90 -1.33 13.89 12.00
N ASP A 91 -0.31 14.20 12.80
CA ASP A 91 -0.16 15.47 13.49
C ASP A 91 -0.16 16.54 12.39
N ASP A 92 -1.33 17.13 12.21
CA ASP A 92 -1.60 18.28 11.37
C ASP A 92 -1.43 19.48 12.31
N GLU A 93 -0.18 19.78 12.67
CA GLU A 93 0.13 20.99 13.44
C GLU A 93 1.21 21.81 12.71
N LEU A 94 0.71 22.89 12.10
CA LEU A 94 1.30 24.16 11.62
C LEU A 94 2.65 24.15 10.86
#